data_AF-X6BLU9-F1
#
_entry.id   AF-X6BLU9-F1
#
_cell.length_a   1.000
_cell.length_b   1.000
_cell.length_c   1.000
_cell.angle_alpha   90.00
_cell.angle_beta   90.00
_cell.angle_gamma   90.00
#
_symmetry.space_group_name_H-M   'P 1'
#
loop_
_entity.id
_entity.type
_entity.pdbx_description
1 polymer ?
#
loop_
_entity_poly.entity_id
_entity_poly.type
_entity_poly.pdbx_seq_one_letter_code
_entity_poly.pdbx_strand_id
1 'polypeptide(L)'
;SERANHIYKPGEKIVLYMEPVGYGYGKDGLGNSMIALSVDITVVSAAGEKLGTMEKVGRVQIASRSHNRELFFKLDLSLDGLPAGKYRCDFVMHDENSSKTAPFNT
;
A
#
# COMPACT_ATOMS: atom_id res chain seq x y z
N SER A 1 -14.08 -13.86 -2.66
CA SER A 1 -15.32 -13.38 -2.02
C SER A 1 -14.96 -12.21 -1.13
N GLU A 2 -15.72 -11.13 -1.18
CA GLU A 2 -15.58 -10.00 -0.26
C GLU A 2 -15.84 -10.48 1.18
N ARG A 3 -15.08 -9.97 2.16
CA ARG A 3 -15.30 -10.34 3.57
C ARG A 3 -16.59 -9.68 4.07
N ALA A 4 -17.35 -10.40 4.89
CA ALA A 4 -18.62 -9.89 5.43
C ALA A 4 -18.47 -8.72 6.42
N ASN A 5 -17.28 -8.54 7.01
CA ASN A 5 -16.97 -7.46 7.94
C ASN A 5 -15.45 -7.15 7.98
N HIS A 6 -15.11 -6.04 8.62
CA HIS A 6 -13.73 -5.59 8.87
C HIS A 6 -13.29 -5.89 10.31
N ILE A 7 -13.57 -7.11 10.80
CA ILE A 7 -13.12 -7.57 12.13
C ILE A 7 -12.04 -8.63 11.93
N TYR A 8 -10.89 -8.40 12.55
CA TYR A 8 -9.69 -9.24 12.41
C TYR A 8 -9.16 -9.64 13.78
N LYS A 9 -8.73 -10.89 13.92
CA LYS A 9 -7.95 -11.32 15.09
C LYS A 9 -6.56 -10.69 15.05
N PRO A 10 -5.87 -10.55 16.20
CA PRO A 10 -4.46 -10.18 16.20
C PRO A 10 -3.65 -11.08 15.27
N GLY A 11 -2.80 -10.47 14.44
CA GLY A 11 -1.98 -11.15 13.44
C GLY A 11 -2.74 -11.70 12.23
N GLU A 12 -4.08 -11.57 12.17
CA GLU A 12 -4.86 -12.04 11.03
C GLU A 12 -4.56 -11.23 9.76
N LYS A 13 -4.47 -11.92 8.63
CA LYS A 13 -4.18 -11.31 7.35
C LYS A 13 -5.36 -10.50 6.82
N ILE A 14 -5.08 -9.22 6.60
CA ILE A 14 -5.87 -8.25 5.85
C ILE A 14 -5.29 -8.21 4.44
N VAL A 15 -6.15 -8.28 3.42
CA VAL A 15 -5.72 -8.20 2.01
C VAL A 15 -6.36 -6.98 1.38
N LEU A 16 -5.54 -6.10 0.85
CA LEU A 16 -5.97 -4.92 0.12
C LEU A 16 -5.60 -5.08 -1.35
N TYR A 17 -6.54 -4.73 -2.23
CA TYR A 17 -6.32 -4.64 -3.67
C TYR A 17 -6.44 -3.20 -4.09
N MET A 18 -5.44 -2.72 -4.82
CA MET A 18 -5.36 -1.35 -5.31
C MET A 18 -5.09 -1.38 -6.82
N GLU A 19 -5.67 -0.44 -7.54
CA GLU A 19 -5.46 -0.23 -8.98
C GLU A 19 -4.89 1.18 -9.20
N PRO A 20 -3.55 1.35 -9.12
CA PRO A 20 -2.94 2.66 -9.26
C PRO A 20 -3.10 3.19 -10.68
N VAL A 21 -3.41 4.48 -10.81
CA VAL A 21 -3.49 5.18 -12.11
C VAL A 21 -2.58 6.41 -12.11
N GLY A 22 -2.05 6.75 -13.28
CA GLY A 22 -1.26 7.97 -13.46
C GLY A 22 0.15 7.96 -12.85
N TYR A 23 0.70 6.78 -12.57
CA TYR A 23 2.09 6.59 -12.11
C TYR A 23 3.12 6.85 -13.22
N GLY A 24 4.34 7.19 -12.82
CA GLY A 24 5.48 7.45 -13.68
C GLY A 24 6.23 6.20 -14.10
N TYR A 25 7.07 6.37 -15.14
CA TYR A 25 7.91 5.31 -15.69
C TYR A 25 9.36 5.76 -15.64
N GLY A 26 10.15 5.10 -14.78
CA GLY A 26 11.60 5.22 -14.76
C GLY A 26 12.25 4.31 -15.79
N LYS A 27 13.56 4.14 -15.64
CA LYS A 27 14.37 3.18 -16.40
C LYS A 27 15.12 2.26 -15.46
N ASP A 28 15.17 0.97 -15.79
CA ASP A 28 16.06 0.03 -15.10
C ASP A 28 17.49 0.10 -15.65
N GLY A 29 18.41 -0.67 -15.07
CA GLY A 29 19.81 -0.73 -15.51
C GLY A 29 20.03 -1.27 -16.92
N LEU A 30 18.99 -1.81 -17.57
CA LEU A 30 19.01 -2.36 -18.93
C LEU A 30 18.24 -1.46 -19.93
N GLY A 31 17.72 -0.31 -19.48
CA GLY A 31 16.96 0.63 -20.30
C GLY A 31 15.48 0.27 -20.49
N ASN A 32 14.98 -0.77 -19.81
CA ASN A 32 13.56 -1.10 -19.79
C ASN A 32 12.76 -0.02 -19.06
N SER A 33 11.49 0.12 -19.42
CA SER A 33 10.57 0.97 -18.65
C SER A 33 10.33 0.34 -17.29
N MET A 34 10.42 1.11 -16.22
CA MET A 34 10.25 0.62 -14.84
C MET A 34 9.10 1.36 -14.13
N ILE A 35 8.11 0.61 -13.66
CA ILE A 35 7.12 1.11 -12.69
C ILE A 35 7.65 0.77 -11.30
N ALA A 36 7.65 1.72 -10.37
CA ALA A 36 8.09 1.49 -9.00
C ALA A 36 7.17 2.26 -8.03
N LEU A 37 6.42 1.52 -7.20
CA LEU A 37 5.51 2.10 -6.20
C LEU A 37 5.81 1.51 -4.82
N SER A 38 5.67 2.32 -3.78
CA SER A 38 5.68 1.87 -2.38
C SER A 38 4.46 2.41 -1.63
N VAL A 39 4.12 1.76 -0.51
CA VAL A 39 3.02 2.14 0.36
C VAL A 39 3.52 2.24 1.79
N ASP A 40 3.19 3.37 2.43
CA ASP A 40 3.37 3.61 3.85
C ASP A 40 2.04 3.41 4.58
N ILE A 41 2.07 3.06 5.86
CA ILE A 41 0.89 2.92 6.72
C ILE A 41 1.09 3.69 8.01
N THR A 42 0.07 4.47 8.41
CA THR A 42 -0.10 4.99 9.76
C THR A 42 -1.29 4.32 10.42
N VAL A 43 -1.08 3.72 11.60
CA VAL A 43 -2.18 3.16 12.41
C VAL A 43 -2.73 4.25 13.32
N VAL A 44 -4.06 4.42 13.32
CA VAL A 44 -4.77 5.45 14.06
C VAL A 44 -5.79 4.82 14.99
N SER A 45 -5.81 5.24 16.26
CA SER A 45 -6.77 4.77 17.25
C SER A 45 -8.19 5.31 16.98
N ALA A 46 -9.19 4.73 17.65
CA ALA A 46 -10.57 5.23 17.62
C ALA A 46 -10.71 6.70 18.05
N ALA A 47 -9.77 7.21 18.87
CA ALA A 47 -9.74 8.60 19.32
C ALA A 47 -9.03 9.54 18.34
N GLY A 48 -8.50 9.03 17.22
CA GLY A 48 -7.75 9.81 16.24
C GLY A 48 -6.25 9.96 16.55
N GLU A 49 -5.75 9.26 17.57
CA GLU A 49 -4.33 9.28 17.91
C GLU A 49 -3.52 8.43 16.92
N LYS A 50 -2.41 8.98 16.42
CA LYS A 50 -1.46 8.24 15.60
C LYS A 50 -0.61 7.34 16.49
N LEU A 51 -0.79 6.03 16.37
CA LEU A 51 -0.07 5.03 17.16
C LEU A 51 1.30 4.70 16.59
N GLY A 52 1.49 4.89 15.29
CA GLY A 52 2.76 4.71 14.62
C GLY A 52 2.65 4.73 13.11
N THR A 53 3.79 4.94 12.45
CA THR A 53 3.94 4.88 10.99
C THR A 53 4.98 3.85 10.62
N MET A 54 4.70 3.07 9.59
CA MET A 54 5.60 2.12 8.97
C MET A 54 5.75 2.50 7.50
N GLU A 55 6.97 2.79 7.08
CA GLU A 55 7.26 3.18 5.70
C GLU A 55 7.55 1.95 4.83
N LYS A 56 7.15 2.02 3.56
CA LYS A 56 7.41 1.03 2.52
C LYS A 56 7.04 -0.40 2.92
N VAL A 57 5.94 -0.56 3.67
CA VAL A 57 5.40 -1.86 4.08
C VAL A 57 4.97 -2.72 2.89
N GLY A 58 4.66 -2.08 1.77
CA GLY A 58 4.47 -2.71 0.48
C GLY A 58 5.33 -2.00 -0.56
N ARG A 59 5.91 -2.78 -1.48
CA ARG A 59 6.62 -2.25 -2.64
C ARG A 59 6.43 -3.15 -3.84
N VAL A 60 6.25 -2.54 -5.02
CA VAL A 60 6.19 -3.23 -6.30
C VAL A 60 7.14 -2.57 -7.29
N GLN A 61 7.88 -3.39 -8.03
CA GLN A 61 8.73 -2.95 -9.14
C GLN A 61 8.48 -3.84 -10.34
N ILE A 62 8.15 -3.24 -11.48
CA ILE A 62 7.87 -3.95 -12.73
C ILE A 62 8.71 -3.35 -13.84
N ALA A 63 9.71 -4.12 -14.29
CA ALA A 63 10.48 -3.83 -15.49
C ALA A 63 9.75 -4.41 -16.70
N SER A 64 9.60 -3.61 -17.76
CA SER A 64 9.06 -4.09 -19.03
C SER A 64 9.70 -3.41 -20.23
N ARG A 65 9.88 -4.18 -21.30
CA ARG A 65 10.25 -3.66 -22.62
C ARG A 65 9.09 -2.91 -23.28
N SER A 66 7.86 -3.26 -22.92
CA SER A 66 6.63 -2.57 -23.34
C SER A 66 6.20 -1.55 -22.29
N HIS A 67 5.42 -0.56 -22.72
CA HIS A 67 4.83 0.42 -21.81
C HIS A 67 3.59 -0.19 -21.13
N ASN A 68 3.79 -0.82 -19.97
CA ASN A 68 2.71 -1.48 -19.24
C ASN A 68 1.75 -0.46 -18.60
N ARG A 69 0.50 -0.44 -19.03
CA ARG A 69 -0.54 0.49 -18.56
C ARG A 69 -1.44 -0.10 -17.46
N GLU A 70 -1.29 -1.38 -17.17
CA GLU A 70 -2.12 -2.09 -16.21
C GLU A 70 -1.25 -2.58 -15.05
N LEU A 71 -1.64 -2.18 -13.84
CA LEU A 71 -1.01 -2.59 -12.61
C LEU A 71 -2.11 -2.88 -11.58
N PHE A 72 -2.08 -4.07 -11.00
CA PHE A 72 -2.75 -4.34 -9.74
C PHE A 72 -1.70 -4.44 -8.64
N PHE A 73 -1.99 -3.87 -7.47
CA PHE A 73 -1.15 -3.98 -6.29
C PHE A 73 -1.96 -4.68 -5.19
N LYS A 74 -1.54 -5.89 -4.85
CA LYS A 74 -2.02 -6.64 -3.69
C LYS A 74 -1.11 -6.41 -2.49
N LEU A 75 -1.65 -5.88 -1.41
CA LEU A 75 -0.96 -5.72 -0.13
C LEU A 75 -1.54 -6.70 0.89
N ASP A 76 -0.69 -7.57 1.41
CA ASP A 76 -1.03 -8.42 2.55
C ASP A 76 -0.47 -7.76 3.81
N LEU A 77 -1.36 -7.38 4.74
CA LEU A 77 -1.05 -6.71 6.00
C LEU A 77 -1.53 -7.59 7.16
N SER A 78 -0.86 -7.52 8.29
CA SER A 78 -1.42 -7.93 9.58
C SER A 78 -1.06 -6.91 10.65
N LEU A 79 -1.94 -6.74 11.63
CA LEU A 79 -1.69 -5.92 12.81
C LEU A 79 -1.65 -6.85 14.02
N ASP A 80 -0.60 -6.73 14.82
CA ASP A 80 -0.42 -7.51 16.05
C ASP A 80 0.17 -6.62 17.15
N GLY A 81 0.08 -7.07 18.41
CA GLY A 81 0.58 -6.33 19.57
C GLY A 81 -0.27 -5.13 20.01
N LEU A 82 -1.41 -4.87 19.35
CA LEU A 82 -2.38 -3.84 19.74
C LEU A 82 -3.49 -4.43 20.62
N PRO A 83 -3.98 -3.71 21.64
CA PRO A 83 -5.18 -4.11 22.38
C PRO A 83 -6.39 -4.28 21.45
N ALA A 84 -7.34 -5.12 21.82
CA ALA A 84 -8.60 -5.25 21.09
C ALA A 84 -9.32 -3.89 21.03
N GLY A 85 -9.72 -3.47 19.83
CA GLY A 85 -10.30 -2.15 19.63
C GLY A 85 -10.58 -1.81 18.17
N LYS A 86 -11.06 -0.58 17.95
CA LYS A 86 -11.26 -0.03 16.61
C LYS A 86 -10.03 0.79 16.21
N TYR A 87 -9.57 0.55 14.99
CA TYR A 87 -8.44 1.23 14.39
C TYR A 87 -8.77 1.59 12.95
N ARG A 88 -8.13 2.65 12.46
CA ARG A 88 -8.07 2.99 11.04
C ARG A 88 -6.62 2.89 10.59
N CYS A 89 -6.40 2.43 9.36
CA CYS A 89 -5.11 2.56 8.69
C CYS A 89 -5.20 3.69 7.66
N ASP A 90 -4.35 4.69 7.82
CA ASP A 90 -4.11 5.72 6.80
C ASP A 90 -2.92 5.27 5.96
N PHE A 91 -3.09 5.24 4.65
CA PHE A 91 -2.08 4.79 3.70
C PHE A 91 -1.63 5.96 2.84
N VAL A 92 -0.35 5.94 2.44
CA VAL A 92 0.17 6.82 1.39
C VAL A 92 0.92 5.98 0.39
N MET A 93 0.44 5.95 -0.86
CA MET A 93 1.17 5.36 -1.97
C MET A 93 2.13 6.40 -2.54
N HIS A 94 3.38 6.00 -2.78
CA HIS A 94 4.44 6.79 -3.37
C HIS A 94 4.80 6.23 -4.75
N ASP A 95 4.86 7.09 -5.75
CA ASP A 95 5.50 6.78 -7.03
C ASP A 95 7.00 7.05 -6.89
N GLU A 96 7.82 6.01 -6.93
CA GLU A 96 9.27 6.14 -6.71
C GLU A 96 9.99 6.73 -7.93
N ASN A 97 9.29 6.91 -9.06
CA ASN A 97 9.82 7.55 -10.25
C ASN A 97 9.41 9.03 -10.37
N SER A 98 8.64 9.56 -9.43
CA SER A 98 8.23 10.97 -9.42
C SER A 98 8.04 11.50 -7.98
N SER A 99 7.49 12.70 -7.83
CA SER A 99 7.09 13.24 -6.53
C SER A 99 5.62 12.98 -6.19
N LYS A 100 4.90 12.20 -7.03
CA LYS A 100 3.48 11.95 -6.85
C LYS A 100 3.22 11.03 -5.67
N THR A 101 2.17 11.35 -4.92
CA THR A 101 1.64 10.50 -3.86
C THR A 101 0.12 10.41 -3.97
N ALA A 102 -0.46 9.35 -3.39
CA ALA A 102 -1.89 9.15 -3.31
C ALA A 102 -2.28 8.63 -1.91
N PRO A 103 -2.93 9.46 -1.07
CA PRO A 103 -3.44 9.02 0.23
C PRO A 103 -4.76 8.27 0.09
N PHE A 104 -4.97 7.25 0.92
CA PHE A 104 -6.25 6.54 1.07
C PHE A 104 -6.38 5.93 2.48
N ASN A 105 -7.57 5.49 2.88
CA ASN A 105 -7.80 4.86 4.19
C ASN A 105 -8.90 3.80 4.12
N THR A 106 -8.99 2.99 5.18
CA THR A 106 -9.99 1.92 5.39
C THR A 106 -11.11 2.33 6.34
#